data_AF-A0A6N9JIF2-F1
#
_entry.id   AF-A0A6N9JIF2-F1
#
_cell.length_a   1.000
_cell.length_b   1.000
_cell.length_c   1.000
_cell.angle_alpha   90.00
_cell.angle_beta   90.00
_cell.angle_gamma   90.00
#
_symmetry.space_group_name_H-M   'P 1'
#
loop_
_entity.id
_entity.type
_entity.pdbx_description
1 polymer ?
#
loop_
_entity_poly.entity_id
_entity_poly.type
_entity_poly.pdbx_seq_one_letter_code
_entity_poly.pdbx_strand_id
1 'polypeptide(L)'
;MQALTEELDELTDRLEAELKTCKESGCQYAENEAEYRKALRIAILNERQKGTPVTIIGDVCRGQEQIAEAKRRRDCSEAIYKASQEAINVIKLRIRMVDAQITRIWNSGDVTQGGYL
;
A
#
# COMPACT_ATOMS: atom_id res chain seq x y z
N MET A 1 28.11 15.67 -4.36
CA MET A 1 28.30 14.22 -4.60
C MET A 1 27.96 13.44 -3.35
N GLN A 2 28.73 13.56 -2.25
CA GLN A 2 28.48 12.80 -1.02
C GLN A 2 27.06 12.96 -0.43
N ALA A 3 26.52 14.18 -0.37
CA ALA A 3 25.15 14.40 0.12
C ALA A 3 24.06 13.74 -0.75
N LEU A 4 24.28 13.62 -2.07
CA LEU A 4 23.31 12.98 -2.98
C LEU A 4 23.37 11.46 -2.90
N THR A 5 24.57 10.89 -2.67
CA THR A 5 24.71 9.45 -2.42
C THR A 5 24.11 9.07 -1.07
N GLU A 6 24.27 9.90 -0.05
CA GLU A 6 23.59 9.72 1.25
C GLU A 6 22.06 9.79 1.10
N GLU A 7 21.52 10.76 0.35
CA GLU A 7 20.07 10.81 0.05
C GLU A 7 19.59 9.55 -0.69
N LEU A 8 20.38 9.02 -1.63
CA LEU A 8 20.05 7.82 -2.38
C LEU A 8 19.96 6.57 -1.47
N ASP A 9 20.93 6.41 -0.56
CA ASP A 9 20.95 5.33 0.41
C ASP A 9 19.72 5.42 1.34
N GLU A 10 19.43 6.62 1.88
CA GLU A 10 18.24 6.84 2.71
C GLU A 10 16.93 6.51 1.99
N LEU A 11 16.81 6.88 0.71
CA LEU A 11 15.62 6.58 -0.08
C LEU A 11 15.49 5.08 -0.36
N THR A 12 16.61 4.37 -0.51
CA THR A 12 16.65 2.93 -0.70
C THR A 12 16.20 2.21 0.58
N ASP A 13 16.71 2.61 1.74
CA ASP A 13 16.27 2.08 3.03
C ASP A 13 14.77 2.30 3.27
N ARG A 14 14.27 3.49 2.94
CA ARG A 14 12.82 3.79 3.00
C ARG A 14 12.01 2.94 2.04
N LEU A 15 12.52 2.66 0.84
CA LEU A 15 11.87 1.79 -0.13
C LEU A 15 11.73 0.36 0.41
N GLU A 16 12.79 -0.17 1.02
CA GLU A 16 12.77 -1.50 1.64
C GLU A 16 11.79 -1.58 2.82
N ALA A 17 11.76 -0.53 3.65
CA ALA A 17 10.80 -0.42 4.74
C ALA A 17 9.35 -0.41 4.22
N GLU A 18 9.05 0.41 3.20
CA GLU A 18 7.71 0.46 2.61
C GLU A 18 7.31 -0.84 1.90
N LEU A 19 8.27 -1.56 1.31
CA LEU A 19 8.01 -2.90 0.75
C LEU A 19 7.56 -3.89 1.83
N LYS A 20 8.17 -3.83 3.02
CA LYS A 20 7.75 -4.64 4.16
C LYS A 20 6.33 -4.27 4.61
N THR A 21 6.04 -2.97 4.76
CA THR A 21 4.70 -2.48 5.11
C THR A 21 3.65 -2.88 4.07
N CYS A 22 3.98 -2.79 2.79
CA CYS A 22 3.11 -3.20 1.68
C CYS A 22 2.79 -4.70 1.75
N LYS A 23 3.78 -5.55 2.04
CA LYS A 23 3.55 -6.99 2.23
C LYS A 23 2.64 -7.28 3.43
N GLU A 24 2.94 -6.67 4.58
CA GLU A 24 2.19 -6.89 5.82
C GLU A 24 0.74 -6.42 5.69
N SER A 25 0.53 -5.21 5.15
CA SER A 25 -0.82 -4.67 4.91
C SER A 25 -1.60 -5.46 3.86
N GLY A 26 -0.94 -5.98 2.82
CA GLY A 26 -1.56 -6.87 1.83
C GLY A 26 -2.06 -8.19 2.43
N CYS A 27 -1.24 -8.84 3.27
CA CYS A 27 -1.67 -10.03 4.02
C CYS A 27 -2.84 -9.71 4.95
N GLN A 28 -2.73 -8.61 5.71
CA GLN A 28 -3.78 -8.19 6.64
C GLN A 28 -5.10 -7.89 5.92
N TYR A 29 -5.04 -7.27 4.74
CA TYR A 29 -6.22 -7.03 3.91
C TYR A 29 -6.89 -8.33 3.47
N ALA A 30 -6.11 -9.31 3.02
CA ALA A 30 -6.62 -10.63 2.64
C ALA A 30 -7.27 -11.37 3.82
N GLU A 31 -6.66 -11.30 5.01
CA GLU A 31 -7.21 -11.88 6.24
C GLU A 31 -8.53 -11.20 6.63
N ASN A 32 -8.57 -9.88 6.64
CA ASN A 32 -9.77 -9.12 6.99
C ASN A 32 -10.92 -9.36 5.99
N GLU A 33 -10.63 -9.46 4.69
CA GLU A 33 -11.64 -9.82 3.67
C GLU A 33 -12.18 -11.23 3.93
N ALA A 34 -11.30 -12.20 4.24
CA ALA A 34 -11.73 -13.56 4.55
C ALA A 34 -12.62 -13.62 5.80
N GLU A 35 -12.26 -12.90 6.86
CA GLU A 35 -13.06 -12.80 8.09
C GLU A 35 -14.42 -12.15 7.83
N TYR A 36 -14.45 -11.01 7.13
CA TYR A 36 -15.68 -10.32 6.76
C TYR A 36 -16.61 -11.23 5.94
N ARG A 37 -16.08 -11.94 4.94
CA ARG A 37 -16.86 -12.87 4.11
C ARG A 37 -17.43 -14.05 4.90
N LYS A 38 -16.65 -14.62 5.82
CA LYS A 38 -17.10 -15.71 6.70
C LYS A 38 -18.21 -15.23 7.63
N ALA A 39 -18.02 -14.08 8.28
CA ALA A 39 -18.99 -13.50 9.19
C ALA A 39 -20.30 -13.14 8.46
N LEU A 40 -20.21 -12.49 7.29
CA LEU A 40 -21.37 -12.14 6.49
C LEU A 40 -22.14 -13.38 6.03
N ARG A 41 -21.45 -14.45 5.61
CA ARG A 41 -22.10 -15.72 5.25
C ARG A 41 -22.91 -16.29 6.41
N ILE A 42 -22.32 -16.34 7.61
CA ILE A 42 -23.01 -16.85 8.81
C ILE A 42 -24.24 -15.99 9.13
N ALA A 43 -24.10 -14.67 9.09
CA ALA A 43 -25.22 -13.75 9.31
C ALA A 43 -26.37 -13.97 8.31
N ILE A 44 -26.05 -14.13 7.01
CA ILE A 44 -27.04 -14.40 5.96
C ILE A 44 -27.74 -15.74 6.21
N LEU A 45 -27.02 -16.79 6.57
CA LEU A 45 -27.64 -18.10 6.86
C LEU A 45 -28.60 -18.02 8.06
N ASN A 46 -28.20 -17.31 9.12
CA ASN A 46 -29.03 -17.10 10.30
C ASN A 46 -30.30 -16.29 9.98
N GLU A 47 -30.17 -15.18 9.23
CA GLU A 47 -31.34 -14.40 8.82
C GLU A 47 -32.24 -15.17 7.86
N ARG A 48 -31.67 -16.05 7.02
CA ARG A 48 -32.46 -16.88 6.09
C ARG A 48 -33.31 -17.88 6.86
N GLN A 49 -32.76 -18.45 7.94
CA GLN A 49 -33.48 -19.36 8.82
C GLN A 49 -34.63 -18.66 9.56
N LYS A 50 -34.51 -17.37 9.86
CA LYS A 50 -35.58 -16.55 10.47
C LYS A 50 -36.71 -16.19 9.50
N GLY A 51 -36.58 -16.52 8.21
CA GLY A 51 -37.57 -16.19 7.19
C GLY A 51 -37.41 -14.80 6.58
N THR A 52 -36.30 -14.10 6.84
CA THR A 52 -36.01 -12.80 6.23
C THR A 52 -36.02 -12.91 4.69
N PRO A 53 -36.76 -12.04 3.97
CA PRO A 53 -36.81 -12.06 2.51
C PRO A 53 -35.43 -11.91 1.89
N VAL A 54 -35.15 -12.69 0.84
CA VAL A 54 -33.84 -12.70 0.14
C VAL A 54 -33.49 -11.32 -0.44
N THR A 55 -34.50 -10.52 -0.77
CA THR A 55 -34.34 -9.17 -1.32
C THR A 55 -33.70 -8.19 -0.34
N ILE A 56 -33.91 -8.35 0.97
CA ILE A 56 -33.41 -7.41 2.00
C ILE A 56 -32.32 -7.99 2.89
N ILE A 57 -32.14 -9.32 2.88
CA ILE A 57 -31.25 -10.01 3.81
C ILE A 57 -29.81 -9.49 3.76
N GLY A 58 -29.34 -9.13 2.56
CA GLY A 58 -28.00 -8.59 2.38
C GLY A 58 -27.80 -7.26 3.11
N ASP A 59 -28.79 -6.38 3.07
CA ASP A 59 -28.71 -5.06 3.70
C ASP A 59 -28.87 -5.17 5.21
N VAL A 60 -29.79 -6.03 5.66
CA VAL A 60 -29.96 -6.34 7.09
C VAL A 60 -28.65 -6.88 7.67
N CYS A 61 -28.02 -7.87 7.04
CA CYS A 61 -26.78 -8.45 7.54
C CYS A 61 -25.60 -7.47 7.52
N ARG A 62 -25.48 -6.62 6.50
CA ARG A 62 -24.42 -5.61 6.43
C ARG A 62 -24.58 -4.48 7.44
N GLY A 63 -25.81 -4.21 7.88
CA GLY A 63 -26.11 -3.25 8.94
C GLY A 63 -25.81 -3.76 10.36
N GLN A 64 -25.57 -5.07 10.53
CA GLN A 64 -25.22 -5.63 11.83
C GLN A 64 -23.86 -5.11 12.29
N GLU A 65 -23.76 -4.65 13.53
CA GLU A 65 -22.58 -3.96 14.08
C GLU A 65 -21.28 -4.77 13.86
N GLN A 66 -21.30 -6.07 14.14
CA GLN A 66 -20.13 -6.93 13.98
C GLN A 66 -19.68 -7.08 12.51
N ILE A 67 -20.63 -7.04 11.57
CA ILE A 67 -20.35 -7.15 10.13
C ILE A 67 -19.85 -5.82 9.58
N ALA A 68 -20.46 -4.71 10.00
CA ALA A 68 -20.02 -3.37 9.67
C ALA A 68 -18.59 -3.11 10.19
N GLU A 69 -18.28 -3.57 11.41
CA GLU A 69 -16.95 -3.45 12.00
C GLU A 69 -15.91 -4.33 11.28
N ALA A 70 -16.26 -5.56 10.91
CA ALA A 70 -15.40 -6.41 10.08
C ALA A 70 -15.13 -5.77 8.71
N LYS A 71 -16.17 -5.18 8.08
CA LYS A 71 -16.03 -4.46 6.83
C LYS A 71 -15.12 -3.23 6.98
N ARG A 72 -15.27 -2.47 8.07
CA ARG A 72 -14.43 -1.31 8.37
C ARG A 72 -12.96 -1.70 8.45
N ARG A 73 -12.62 -2.77 9.17
CA ARG A 73 -11.24 -3.29 9.26
C ARG A 73 -10.68 -3.67 7.89
N ARG A 74 -11.47 -4.37 7.08
CA ARG A 74 -11.12 -4.71 5.70
C ARG A 74 -10.89 -3.45 4.85
N ASP A 75 -11.81 -2.48 4.86
CA ASP A 75 -11.67 -1.23 4.10
C ASP A 75 -10.44 -0.41 4.55
N CYS A 76 -10.16 -0.35 5.85
CA CYS A 76 -8.95 0.32 6.38
C CYS A 76 -7.66 -0.35 5.91
N SER A 77 -7.58 -1.68 6.01
CA SER A 77 -6.40 -2.43 5.54
C SER A 77 -6.20 -2.33 4.01
N GLU A 78 -7.28 -2.29 3.23
CA GLU A 78 -7.22 -2.02 1.79
C GLU A 78 -6.64 -0.64 1.50
N ALA A 79 -7.09 0.38 2.24
CA ALA A 79 -6.60 1.76 2.08
C ALA A 79 -5.10 1.86 2.41
N ILE A 80 -4.65 1.20 3.48
CA ILE A 80 -3.23 1.15 3.86
C ILE A 80 -2.42 0.46 2.76
N TYR A 81 -2.87 -0.71 2.28
CA TYR A 81 -2.16 -1.45 1.23
C TYR A 81 -2.00 -0.63 -0.06
N LYS A 82 -3.07 0.06 -0.50
CA LYS A 82 -3.01 0.98 -1.65
C LYS A 82 -2.08 2.16 -1.40
N ALA A 83 -2.13 2.76 -0.20
CA ALA A 83 -1.26 3.86 0.16
C ALA A 83 0.23 3.45 0.12
N SER A 84 0.58 2.27 0.63
CA SER A 84 1.96 1.76 0.57
C SER A 84 2.41 1.47 -0.86
N GLN A 85 1.54 0.99 -1.74
CA GLN A 85 1.88 0.85 -3.17
C GLN A 85 2.20 2.19 -3.82
N GLU A 86 1.42 3.23 -3.53
CA GLU A 86 1.69 4.58 -4.03
C GLU A 86 2.96 5.18 -3.42
N ALA A 87 3.22 4.96 -2.13
CA ALA A 87 4.45 5.38 -1.47
C ALA A 87 5.70 4.78 -2.16
N ILE A 88 5.66 3.48 -2.46
CA ILE A 88 6.71 2.79 -3.24
C ILE A 88 6.93 3.46 -4.60
N ASN A 89 5.85 3.83 -5.31
CA ASN A 89 5.97 4.51 -6.60
C ASN A 89 6.61 5.90 -6.48
N VAL A 90 6.21 6.67 -5.47
CA VAL A 90 6.78 7.99 -5.18
C VAL A 90 8.28 7.87 -4.84
N ILE A 91 8.67 6.92 -4.00
CA ILE A 91 10.08 6.71 -3.61
C ILE A 91 10.90 6.30 -4.83
N LYS A 92 10.43 5.37 -5.66
CA LYS A 92 11.11 5.00 -6.92
C LYS A 92 11.30 6.19 -7.86
N LEU A 93 10.30 7.08 -7.97
CA LEU A 93 10.43 8.31 -8.77
C LEU A 93 11.52 9.22 -8.20
N ARG A 94 11.57 9.37 -6.87
CA ARG A 94 12.58 10.20 -6.21
C ARG A 94 13.99 9.64 -6.42
N ILE A 95 14.18 8.33 -6.26
CA ILE A 95 15.46 7.63 -6.54
C ILE A 95 15.95 7.96 -7.95
N ARG A 96 15.08 7.79 -8.97
CA ARG A 96 15.44 8.12 -10.37
C ARG A 96 15.84 9.58 -10.57
N MET A 97 15.21 10.51 -9.86
CA MET A 97 15.55 11.93 -9.93
C MET A 97 16.94 12.19 -9.34
N VAL A 98 17.25 11.60 -8.18
CA VAL A 98 18.56 11.73 -7.51
C VAL A 98 19.66 11.09 -8.37
N ASP A 99 19.42 9.89 -8.91
CA ASP A 99 20.34 9.20 -9.83
C ASP A 99 20.66 10.04 -11.07
N ALA A 100 19.63 10.67 -11.66
CA ALA A 100 19.82 11.56 -12.81
C ALA A 100 20.63 12.81 -12.46
N GLN A 101 20.49 13.35 -11.24
CA GLN A 101 21.29 14.47 -10.75
C GLN A 101 22.76 14.06 -10.53
N ILE A 102 23.00 12.90 -9.89
CA ILE A 102 24.35 12.35 -9.70
C ILE A 102 25.03 12.15 -11.06
N THR A 103 24.34 11.52 -12.01
CA THR A 103 24.84 11.28 -13.37
C THR A 103 25.19 12.60 -14.08
N ARG A 104 24.34 13.63 -13.96
CA ARG A 104 24.61 14.95 -14.55
C ARG A 104 25.85 15.59 -13.96
N ILE A 105 26.01 15.55 -12.63
CA ILE A 105 27.18 16.11 -11.94
C ILE A 105 28.45 15.38 -12.38
N TRP A 106 28.41 14.05 -12.41
CA TRP A 106 29.52 13.22 -12.89
C TRP A 106 29.96 13.60 -14.31
N ASN A 107 29.00 13.63 -15.24
CA ASN A 107 29.27 13.97 -16.64
C ASN A 107 29.75 15.42 -16.80
N SER A 108 29.27 16.37 -15.98
CA SER A 108 29.71 17.77 -16.03
C SER A 108 31.11 18.00 -15.47
N GLY A 109 31.56 17.17 -14.51
CA GLY A 109 32.91 17.22 -13.96
C GLY A 109 33.98 16.76 -14.96
N ASP A 110 33.63 15.83 -15.84
CA ASP A 110 34.52 15.35 -16.91
C ASP A 110 34.79 16.44 -17.97
N VAL A 111 33.81 17.32 -18.22
CA VAL A 111 33.95 18.45 -19.18
C VAL A 111 34.98 19.48 -18.70
N THR A 112 35.22 19.61 -17.40
CA THR A 112 36.19 20.56 -16.84
C THR A 112 37.64 20.07 -16.85
N GLN A 113 37.91 18.78 -17.06
CA GLN A 113 39.29 18.25 -17.18
C GLN A 113 39.77 18.07 -18.63
N GLY A 114 38.89 18.26 -19.63
CA GLY A 114 39.21 18.09 -21.06
C GLY A 114 39.49 19.38 -21.84
N GLY A 115 39.74 20.51 -21.19
CA GLY A 115 39.98 21.81 -21.84
C GLY A 115 41.30 22.44 -21.39
N TYR A 116 42.19 22.68 -22.36
CA TYR A 116 43.57 23.17 -22.27
C TYR A 116 44.64 22.09 -21.99
N LEU A 117 44.99 21.33 -23.04
CA LEU A 117 46.28 21.41 -23.75
C LEU A 117 46.25 20.48 -24.97
#